data_AF-A0A8X7SAX3-F1
#
_entry.id   AF-A0A8X7SAX3-F1
#
_cell.length_a   1.000
_cell.length_b   1.000
_cell.length_c   1.000
_cell.angle_alpha   90.00
_cell.angle_beta   90.00
_cell.angle_gamma   90.00
#
_symmetry.space_group_name_H-M   'P 1'
#
loop_
_entity.id
_entity.type
_entity.pdbx_description
1 polymer ?
#
loop_
_entity_poly.entity_id
_entity_poly.type
_entity_poly.pdbx_seq_one_letter_code
_entity_poly.pdbx_strand_id
1 'polypeptide(L)'
;MSYLRQTRGNRALFSVSTLLLSIIFFISKPSNAQSSSSPDFACDVTRNPSLAGYGFCNTGLKAEARVADLVGRLTLEEKIGFLVSKATGVSRLGIPDYNWWSEALHGVSDVGGGSNFTGPVPGATSFPQVILTAASFNISLFQAIGKVHCFDCDSVEVMYASQHYTKTPEEAMAKSMLAGLDLNCDHFTGQHAMGAVKAGFFNGDPKKQPYGNLGPQDVCTADNQELAREAARQGIVLLKNSNGSLPFSPSVIKTLAVIGPNANVTDTMIGNYHGLVETVSATYQLGCPNVACTEADIDSATSLAASADAVVLVMGTDLSIEREDHDRVDLLLPGKQQQLVTEVAKVAKGPVVLVIMSGGGLDVTFAKNDPKIASIMWVGFPGQAGGLAIADIIFGRYNPSGNLPMTWYPQSYVENLPMSNMNMRSDNSTGYPGRTYRFYSGETVYAFGDGISYTHFNHHLIKAPRLVFLGLDKSHPCRTSKCQSVDAIGPYCGKVVEVQLRVKNAGNREGSHTVFLFMTPPAVHRSPVKHLLAFEKVRLGKKEKTVVRFTVDVCKDLSVVDETGKRKIALGEHVLHVGNLKYSLNVRI
;
A
#
# COMPACT_ATOMS: atom_id res chain seq x y z
N MET A 1 24.94 -52.17 -23.29
CA MET A 1 26.39 -52.19 -23.56
C MET A 1 27.04 -51.24 -22.56
N SER A 2 27.45 -51.64 -21.35
CA SER A 2 28.33 -52.74 -20.90
C SER A 2 29.77 -52.24 -20.70
N TYR A 3 30.24 -52.22 -19.43
CA TYR A 3 31.65 -52.40 -19.00
C TYR A 3 32.65 -51.28 -19.39
N LEU A 4 33.69 -50.83 -18.66
CA LEU A 4 34.30 -51.02 -17.31
C LEU A 4 34.93 -49.65 -16.93
N ARG A 5 34.99 -49.16 -15.68
CA ARG A 5 35.85 -49.53 -14.53
C ARG A 5 37.38 -49.35 -14.72
N GLN A 6 37.98 -48.54 -13.82
CA GLN A 6 39.39 -48.57 -13.35
C GLN A 6 40.50 -48.13 -14.34
N THR A 7 41.42 -47.19 -14.01
CA THR A 7 42.47 -47.33 -12.97
C THR A 7 43.17 -45.99 -12.61
N ARG A 8 43.97 -45.97 -11.54
CA ARG A 8 44.86 -44.86 -11.08
C ARG A 8 46.26 -44.95 -11.72
N GLY A 9 47.02 -43.83 -11.85
CA GLY A 9 48.49 -43.89 -11.98
C GLY A 9 49.29 -42.60 -12.27
N ASN A 10 50.00 -42.08 -11.24
CA ASN A 10 51.32 -41.37 -11.23
C ASN A 10 51.64 -40.05 -11.99
N ARG A 11 52.03 -39.02 -11.19
CA ARG A 11 53.28 -38.16 -11.20
C ARG A 11 53.96 -37.83 -12.56
N ALA A 12 54.39 -36.59 -12.90
CA ALA A 12 55.40 -35.74 -12.21
C ALA A 12 55.71 -34.39 -12.98
N LEU A 13 56.51 -33.48 -12.37
CA LEU A 13 57.25 -32.29 -12.93
C LEU A 13 56.37 -31.08 -13.35
N PHE A 14 56.75 -29.78 -13.27
CA PHE A 14 58.01 -29.00 -13.11
C PHE A 14 57.87 -27.94 -11.98
N SER A 15 58.85 -27.61 -11.13
CA SER A 15 60.14 -26.86 -11.29
C SER A 15 60.04 -25.32 -11.23
N VAL A 16 61.06 -24.68 -10.61
CA VAL A 16 61.06 -23.31 -10.04
C VAL A 16 62.20 -22.44 -10.64
N SER A 17 62.11 -21.11 -10.45
CA SER A 17 63.17 -20.07 -10.54
C SER A 17 63.36 -19.30 -11.84
N THR A 18 63.10 -17.98 -11.79
CA THR A 18 64.18 -16.97 -11.86
C THR A 18 63.75 -15.64 -11.22
N LEU A 19 64.72 -14.89 -10.67
CA LEU A 19 64.53 -13.67 -9.88
C LEU A 19 65.68 -12.68 -10.17
N LEU A 20 65.36 -11.36 -10.17
CA LEU A 20 66.24 -10.19 -10.04
C LEU A 20 67.26 -9.82 -11.15
N LEU A 21 67.03 -8.64 -11.76
CA LEU A 21 68.02 -7.58 -12.06
C LEU A 21 67.25 -6.32 -12.57
N SER A 22 67.65 -5.05 -12.40
CA SER A 22 68.22 -4.34 -11.25
C SER A 22 68.18 -2.80 -11.47
N ILE A 23 67.55 -2.05 -10.54
CA ILE A 23 67.92 -0.72 -10.00
C ILE A 23 67.98 0.54 -10.94
N ILE A 24 67.67 1.70 -10.33
CA ILE A 24 67.93 3.12 -10.70
C ILE A 24 66.83 3.85 -11.50
N PHE A 25 65.96 4.58 -10.79
CA PHE A 25 66.00 6.05 -10.79
C PHE A 25 65.21 6.64 -9.59
N PHE A 26 65.92 7.23 -8.63
CA PHE A 26 65.33 8.06 -7.59
C PHE A 26 65.18 9.49 -8.13
N ILE A 27 63.94 9.97 -8.31
CA ILE A 27 63.67 11.42 -8.39
C ILE A 27 62.57 11.73 -7.37
N SER A 28 62.93 12.55 -6.40
CA SER A 28 62.05 13.09 -5.37
C SER A 28 60.90 13.89 -5.98
N LYS A 29 59.66 13.43 -5.79
CA LYS A 29 58.47 14.29 -5.87
C LYS A 29 58.13 14.80 -4.46
N PRO A 30 57.87 16.12 -4.30
CA PRO A 30 57.53 16.67 -3.00
C PRO A 30 56.16 16.17 -2.54
N SER A 31 56.02 15.99 -1.23
CA SER A 31 54.78 15.65 -0.55
C SER A 31 53.79 16.82 -0.60
N ASN A 32 53.15 17.07 -1.74
CA ASN A 32 51.94 17.88 -1.79
C ASN A 32 50.78 17.05 -1.24
N ALA A 33 50.72 16.97 0.09
CA ALA A 33 49.54 16.53 0.83
C ALA A 33 48.46 17.61 0.71
N GLN A 34 47.89 17.77 -0.48
CA GLN A 34 46.62 18.46 -0.64
C GLN A 34 45.52 17.52 -0.19
N SER A 35 45.11 17.66 1.08
CA SER A 35 43.96 16.97 1.65
C SER A 35 42.66 17.51 1.05
N SER A 36 42.38 17.18 -0.21
CA SER A 36 41.04 17.35 -0.80
C SER A 36 40.18 16.14 -0.47
N SER A 37 39.97 15.88 0.82
CA SER A 37 38.84 15.07 1.26
C SER A 37 37.58 15.88 0.97
N SER A 38 36.86 15.53 -0.10
CA SER A 38 35.47 15.97 -0.27
C SER A 38 34.73 15.70 1.05
N PRO A 39 33.91 16.65 1.54
CA PRO A 39 33.21 16.43 2.79
C PRO A 39 32.18 15.31 2.62
N ASP A 40 32.00 14.48 3.65
CA ASP A 40 30.95 13.44 3.67
C ASP A 40 29.54 14.05 3.49
N PHE A 41 29.37 15.34 3.82
CA PHE A 41 28.11 16.07 3.81
C PHE A 41 28.26 17.48 3.22
N ALA A 42 27.22 17.95 2.52
CA ALA A 42 27.21 19.32 2.02
C ALA A 42 27.29 20.34 3.17
N CYS A 43 28.06 21.41 2.96
CA CYS A 43 28.27 22.47 3.95
C CYS A 43 28.92 22.02 5.28
N ASP A 44 29.68 20.90 5.32
CA ASP A 44 30.56 20.60 6.45
C ASP A 44 31.75 21.58 6.51
N VAL A 45 31.48 22.77 7.05
CA VAL A 45 32.47 23.82 7.33
C VAL A 45 33.51 23.42 8.37
N THR A 46 33.30 22.31 9.10
CA THR A 46 34.25 21.83 10.12
C THR A 46 35.38 21.01 9.50
N ARG A 47 35.08 20.21 8.48
CA ARG A 47 36.11 19.52 7.66
C ARG A 47 36.62 20.39 6.51
N ASN A 48 35.78 21.25 5.95
CA ASN A 48 36.16 22.15 4.87
C ASN A 48 35.72 23.61 5.14
N PRO A 49 36.54 24.41 5.84
CA PRO A 49 36.22 25.80 6.17
C PRO A 49 35.92 26.72 4.97
N SER A 50 36.40 26.38 3.76
CA SER A 50 36.14 27.18 2.55
C SER A 50 34.65 27.25 2.18
N LEU A 51 33.85 26.25 2.60
CA LEU A 51 32.42 26.19 2.32
C LEU A 51 31.62 27.28 3.04
N ALA A 52 32.18 27.88 4.10
CA ALA A 52 31.52 28.94 4.87
C ALA A 52 31.28 30.22 4.04
N GLY A 53 32.01 30.41 2.93
CA GLY A 53 31.83 31.53 2.01
C GLY A 53 30.65 31.37 1.03
N TYR A 54 29.98 30.20 1.00
CA TYR A 54 28.86 29.95 0.11
C TYR A 54 27.52 30.32 0.76
N GLY A 55 26.70 31.11 0.05
CA GLY A 55 25.39 31.55 0.53
C GLY A 55 24.44 30.39 0.80
N PHE A 56 24.50 29.32 0.01
CA PHE A 56 23.72 28.11 0.24
C PHE A 56 24.04 27.38 1.57
N CYS A 57 25.23 27.61 2.15
CA CYS A 57 25.62 27.10 3.46
C CYS A 57 25.25 28.03 4.64
N ASN A 58 24.75 29.24 4.38
CA ASN A 58 24.33 30.17 5.44
C ASN A 58 22.91 29.82 5.93
N THR A 59 22.83 29.18 7.10
CA THR A 59 21.56 28.77 7.73
C THR A 59 20.67 29.92 8.21
N GLY A 60 21.20 31.16 8.28
CA GLY A 60 20.42 32.37 8.56
C GLY A 60 19.64 32.90 7.35
N LEU A 61 19.88 32.38 6.14
CA LEU A 61 19.14 32.75 4.94
C LEU A 61 17.91 31.87 4.73
N LYS A 62 16.86 32.45 4.12
CA LYS A 62 15.69 31.70 3.66
C LYS A 62 16.07 30.63 2.62
N ALA A 63 15.32 29.53 2.59
CA ALA A 63 15.63 28.39 1.74
C ALA A 63 15.71 28.79 0.25
N GLU A 64 14.79 29.63 -0.22
CA GLU A 64 14.73 30.10 -1.61
C GLU A 64 15.99 30.88 -2.01
N ALA A 65 16.55 31.69 -1.10
CA ALA A 65 17.78 32.44 -1.36
C ALA A 65 19.03 31.53 -1.35
N ARG A 66 19.05 30.52 -0.46
CA ARG A 66 20.09 29.49 -0.42
C ARG A 66 20.10 28.65 -1.68
N VAL A 67 18.91 28.26 -2.17
CA VAL A 67 18.76 27.54 -3.43
C VAL A 67 19.18 28.39 -4.63
N ALA A 68 18.76 29.66 -4.70
CA ALA A 68 19.16 30.55 -5.79
C ALA A 68 20.69 30.73 -5.85
N ASP A 69 21.37 30.84 -4.71
CA ASP A 69 22.83 30.88 -4.63
C ASP A 69 23.48 29.57 -5.10
N LEU A 70 22.95 28.41 -4.70
CA LEU A 70 23.42 27.11 -5.18
C LEU A 70 23.27 26.96 -6.70
N VAL A 71 22.06 27.15 -7.24
CA VAL A 71 21.76 26.97 -8.67
C VAL A 71 22.46 28.03 -9.53
N GLY A 72 22.65 29.24 -9.01
CA GLY A 72 23.45 30.28 -9.65
C GLY A 72 24.94 29.93 -9.77
N ARG A 73 25.47 29.09 -8.88
CA ARG A 73 26.87 28.64 -8.89
C ARG A 73 27.13 27.45 -9.79
N LEU A 74 26.13 26.62 -10.10
CA LEU A 74 26.29 25.42 -10.92
C LEU A 74 26.48 25.75 -12.41
N THR A 75 27.39 25.03 -13.08
CA THR A 75 27.52 25.06 -14.55
C THR A 75 26.30 24.42 -15.22
N LEU A 76 26.17 24.55 -16.55
CA LEU A 76 25.10 23.87 -17.29
C LEU A 76 25.25 22.34 -17.21
N GLU A 77 26.48 21.83 -17.32
CA GLU A 77 26.79 20.41 -17.21
C GLU A 77 26.49 19.85 -15.81
N GLU A 78 26.88 20.57 -14.75
CA GLU A 78 26.56 20.17 -13.38
C GLU A 78 25.06 20.21 -13.10
N LYS A 79 24.32 21.18 -13.68
CA LYS A 79 22.85 21.19 -13.61
C LYS A 79 22.28 19.92 -14.22
N ILE A 80 22.77 19.51 -15.40
CA ILE A 80 22.42 18.23 -16.03
C ILE A 80 22.86 17.03 -15.17
N GLY A 81 23.95 17.14 -14.41
CA GLY A 81 24.35 16.14 -13.41
C GLY A 81 23.40 15.98 -12.22
N PHE A 82 22.58 17.00 -11.91
CA PHE A 82 21.44 16.92 -10.98
C PHE A 82 20.10 16.62 -11.68
N LEU A 83 20.10 16.50 -13.02
CA LEU A 83 18.98 16.02 -13.85
C LEU A 83 19.01 14.49 -13.98
N VAL A 84 19.16 13.75 -12.86
CA VAL A 84 19.05 12.28 -12.83
C VAL A 84 18.78 11.81 -11.39
N SER A 85 18.19 10.63 -11.24
CA SER A 85 18.00 9.99 -9.92
C SER A 85 19.33 9.79 -9.19
N LYS A 86 20.38 9.33 -9.88
CA LYS A 86 21.76 9.24 -9.36
C LYS A 86 22.51 10.52 -9.67
N ALA A 87 22.24 11.57 -8.89
CA ALA A 87 22.84 12.88 -9.06
C ALA A 87 24.34 12.87 -8.72
N THR A 88 25.16 13.35 -9.67
CA THR A 88 26.62 13.44 -9.51
C THR A 88 26.99 14.63 -8.63
N GLY A 89 27.88 14.40 -7.66
CA GLY A 89 28.38 15.41 -6.74
C GLY A 89 29.23 16.49 -7.43
N VAL A 90 29.26 17.67 -6.83
CA VAL A 90 30.05 18.83 -7.30
C VAL A 90 31.12 19.15 -6.27
N SER A 91 32.26 18.47 -6.42
CA SER A 91 33.39 18.53 -5.48
C SER A 91 33.90 19.96 -5.22
N ARG A 92 33.95 20.84 -6.23
CA ARG A 92 34.36 22.26 -6.07
C ARG A 92 33.41 23.08 -5.17
N LEU A 93 32.15 22.65 -5.05
CA LEU A 93 31.15 23.26 -4.17
C LEU A 93 31.00 22.49 -2.85
N GLY A 94 31.75 21.41 -2.65
CA GLY A 94 31.62 20.53 -1.48
C GLY A 94 30.28 19.80 -1.43
N ILE A 95 29.71 19.46 -2.58
CA ILE A 95 28.44 18.74 -2.70
C ILE A 95 28.75 17.27 -3.01
N PRO A 96 28.34 16.30 -2.16
CA PRO A 96 28.53 14.87 -2.43
C PRO A 96 27.57 14.36 -3.50
N ASP A 97 27.80 13.14 -3.99
CA ASP A 97 26.84 12.40 -4.80
C ASP A 97 25.53 12.17 -4.00
N TYR A 98 24.40 12.09 -4.68
CA TYR A 98 23.10 11.84 -4.03
C TYR A 98 22.21 10.96 -4.91
N ASN A 99 21.50 10.00 -4.30
CA ASN A 99 20.51 9.19 -5.01
C ASN A 99 19.09 9.55 -4.56
N TRP A 100 18.30 10.11 -5.47
CA TRP A 100 16.89 10.45 -5.25
C TRP A 100 15.99 9.22 -5.23
N TRP A 101 16.37 8.14 -5.91
CA TRP A 101 15.56 6.93 -5.95
C TRP A 101 15.82 6.07 -4.70
N SER A 102 14.85 6.06 -3.81
CA SER A 102 14.75 5.18 -2.65
C SER A 102 13.28 4.82 -2.46
N GLU A 103 13.03 3.55 -2.13
CA GLU A 103 11.68 3.04 -1.95
C GLU A 103 11.32 2.85 -0.47
N ALA A 104 10.11 3.29 -0.09
CA ALA A 104 9.60 3.13 1.27
C ALA A 104 8.10 2.76 1.37
N LEU A 105 7.50 2.27 0.27
CA LEU A 105 6.06 1.99 0.09
C LEU A 105 5.33 1.39 1.31
N HIS A 106 5.93 0.39 1.97
CA HIS A 106 5.44 -0.22 3.22
C HIS A 106 6.59 -0.66 4.15
N GLY A 107 7.71 0.06 4.08
CA GLY A 107 8.99 -0.38 4.62
C GLY A 107 10.10 0.17 3.74
N VAL A 108 11.19 0.66 4.34
CA VAL A 108 12.39 1.02 3.57
C VAL A 108 12.88 -0.21 2.82
N SER A 109 13.22 -0.03 1.55
CA SER A 109 13.71 -1.06 0.63
C SER A 109 15.08 -0.65 0.06
N ASP A 110 15.86 -1.60 -0.42
CA ASP A 110 17.13 -1.33 -1.15
C ASP A 110 16.92 -1.11 -2.67
N VAL A 111 15.67 -1.22 -3.14
CA VAL A 111 15.27 -0.83 -4.51
C VAL A 111 15.57 0.65 -4.76
N GLY A 112 15.97 0.98 -6.00
CA GLY A 112 16.52 2.28 -6.39
C GLY A 112 17.98 2.51 -5.97
N GLY A 113 18.48 1.78 -4.97
CA GLY A 113 19.87 1.80 -4.50
C GLY A 113 20.27 3.05 -3.71
N GLY A 114 19.32 3.91 -3.33
CA GLY A 114 19.58 5.03 -2.41
C GLY A 114 19.59 4.63 -0.94
N SER A 115 18.98 3.48 -0.61
CA SER A 115 19.14 2.77 0.65
C SER A 115 19.84 1.42 0.41
N ASN A 116 20.63 0.95 1.37
CA ASN A 116 21.34 -0.34 1.27
C ASN A 116 21.41 -1.01 2.64
N PHE A 117 21.00 -2.27 2.72
CA PHE A 117 21.10 -3.05 3.95
C PHE A 117 22.48 -3.73 4.07
N THR A 118 23.16 -3.50 5.18
CA THR A 118 24.55 -3.94 5.43
C THR A 118 24.70 -4.32 6.91
N GLY A 119 25.84 -4.90 7.32
CA GLY A 119 26.03 -5.46 8.67
C GLY A 119 25.45 -4.66 9.86
N PRO A 120 25.64 -3.33 9.96
CA PRO A 120 25.03 -2.52 11.02
C PRO A 120 23.50 -2.38 10.92
N VAL A 121 22.93 -2.34 9.72
CA VAL A 121 21.48 -2.23 9.46
C VAL A 121 21.09 -3.31 8.44
N PRO A 122 20.86 -4.56 8.91
CA PRO A 122 20.69 -5.71 8.02
C PRO A 122 19.29 -5.79 7.38
N GLY A 123 18.39 -4.87 7.70
CA GLY A 123 17.04 -4.77 7.17
C GLY A 123 16.24 -3.67 7.87
N ALA A 124 15.05 -3.36 7.34
CA ALA A 124 14.08 -2.45 7.95
C ALA A 124 12.83 -3.21 8.44
N THR A 125 11.90 -2.50 9.08
CA THR A 125 10.57 -3.05 9.37
C THR A 125 9.75 -3.15 8.09
N SER A 126 9.23 -4.34 7.80
CA SER A 126 8.34 -4.62 6.66
C SER A 126 6.90 -4.70 7.14
N PHE A 127 6.17 -3.60 6.92
CA PHE A 127 4.74 -3.49 7.23
C PHE A 127 3.90 -4.24 6.20
N PRO A 128 2.61 -4.49 6.48
CA PRO A 128 1.71 -5.02 5.47
C PRO A 128 1.63 -4.10 4.25
N GLN A 129 1.53 -4.72 3.08
CA GLN A 129 1.37 -4.00 1.83
C GLN A 129 0.21 -2.99 1.92
N VAL A 130 0.35 -1.84 1.26
CA VAL A 130 -0.53 -0.67 1.41
C VAL A 130 -2.02 -1.02 1.31
N ILE A 131 -2.38 -2.01 0.49
CA ILE A 131 -3.76 -2.46 0.33
C ILE A 131 -4.36 -3.11 1.59
N LEU A 132 -3.57 -3.83 2.39
CA LEU A 132 -4.04 -4.36 3.68
C LEU A 132 -4.08 -3.26 4.74
N THR A 133 -3.08 -2.39 4.75
CA THR A 133 -3.06 -1.23 5.64
C THR A 133 -4.26 -0.30 5.34
N ALA A 134 -4.67 -0.16 4.08
CA ALA A 134 -5.88 0.55 3.65
C ALA A 134 -7.17 -0.12 4.15
N ALA A 135 -7.22 -1.45 4.16
CA ALA A 135 -8.33 -2.23 4.73
C ALA A 135 -8.54 -1.97 6.23
N SER A 136 -7.54 -1.43 6.93
CA SER A 136 -7.70 -0.99 8.32
C SER A 136 -8.65 0.20 8.46
N PHE A 137 -8.77 1.08 7.45
CA PHE A 137 -9.46 2.37 7.55
C PHE A 137 -9.10 3.17 8.82
N ASN A 138 -7.82 3.17 9.21
CA ASN A 138 -7.32 3.89 10.37
C ASN A 138 -6.26 4.94 9.97
N ILE A 139 -6.66 6.21 9.89
CA ILE A 139 -5.77 7.32 9.51
C ILE A 139 -4.59 7.47 10.49
N SER A 140 -4.83 7.28 11.78
CA SER A 140 -3.76 7.37 12.79
C SER A 140 -2.76 6.23 12.70
N LEU A 141 -3.16 5.04 12.22
CA LEU A 141 -2.26 3.94 11.92
C LEU A 141 -1.36 4.27 10.71
N PHE A 142 -1.92 4.79 9.61
CA PHE A 142 -1.13 5.30 8.48
C PHE A 142 -0.13 6.38 8.92
N GLN A 143 -0.54 7.30 9.79
CA GLN A 143 0.35 8.32 10.35
C GLN A 143 1.41 7.75 11.30
N ALA A 144 1.16 6.61 11.95
CA ALA A 144 2.15 5.93 12.77
C ALA A 144 3.20 5.23 11.89
N ILE A 145 2.76 4.48 10.88
CA ILE A 145 3.64 3.82 9.89
C ILE A 145 4.47 4.87 9.13
N GLY A 146 3.84 5.95 8.66
CA GLY A 146 4.52 7.07 7.98
C GLY A 146 5.43 7.92 8.88
N LYS A 147 5.50 7.67 10.19
CA LYS A 147 6.55 8.22 11.07
C LYS A 147 7.78 7.30 11.17
N VAL A 148 7.68 6.06 10.71
CA VAL A 148 8.78 5.09 10.63
C VAL A 148 9.50 5.17 9.27
N HIS A 149 8.92 5.84 8.25
CA HIS A 149 9.38 5.82 6.85
C HIS A 149 9.31 7.17 6.15
N CYS A 150 10.06 7.34 5.05
CA CYS A 150 9.87 8.41 4.07
C CYS A 150 10.50 8.08 2.70
N PHE A 151 9.86 8.54 1.61
CA PHE A 151 10.29 8.60 0.18
C PHE A 151 10.05 7.37 -0.74
N ASP A 152 9.70 7.62 -2.02
CA ASP A 152 9.23 6.69 -3.08
C ASP A 152 9.24 7.46 -4.45
N CYS A 153 9.57 6.84 -5.61
CA CYS A 153 9.82 7.56 -6.89
C CYS A 153 9.98 6.71 -8.21
N ASP A 154 9.07 6.78 -9.22
CA ASP A 154 9.36 6.58 -10.69
C ASP A 154 8.21 7.04 -11.64
N SER A 155 8.45 7.42 -12.93
CA SER A 155 7.38 7.63 -13.93
C SER A 155 7.66 7.73 -15.46
N VAL A 156 8.77 8.29 -15.98
CA VAL A 156 8.91 8.56 -17.46
C VAL A 156 9.58 7.45 -18.24
N GLU A 157 10.31 6.52 -17.60
CA GLU A 157 10.81 5.32 -18.30
C GLU A 157 9.67 4.59 -19.02
N VAL A 158 8.51 4.51 -18.35
CA VAL A 158 7.24 3.98 -18.87
C VAL A 158 6.75 4.70 -20.15
N MET A 159 6.94 6.02 -20.29
CA MET A 159 6.45 6.79 -21.45
C MET A 159 7.17 6.43 -22.75
N TYR A 160 8.45 6.07 -22.67
CA TYR A 160 9.25 5.65 -23.82
C TYR A 160 9.23 4.12 -24.00
N ALA A 161 9.59 3.38 -22.94
CA ALA A 161 9.80 1.94 -22.99
C ALA A 161 8.49 1.16 -23.20
N SER A 162 7.42 1.56 -22.52
CA SER A 162 6.15 0.80 -22.48
C SER A 162 5.01 1.45 -23.28
N GLN A 163 4.95 2.79 -23.32
CA GLN A 163 3.88 3.53 -24.02
C GLN A 163 4.26 3.98 -25.44
N HIS A 164 5.55 3.97 -25.79
CA HIS A 164 6.09 4.43 -27.08
C HIS A 164 5.55 5.81 -27.53
N TYR A 165 5.31 6.71 -26.57
CA TYR A 165 4.72 8.04 -26.81
C TYR A 165 5.65 8.95 -27.62
N THR A 166 6.94 8.62 -27.64
CA THR A 166 8.00 9.29 -28.40
C THR A 166 8.90 8.27 -29.09
N LYS A 167 9.62 8.71 -30.12
CA LYS A 167 10.48 7.85 -30.94
C LYS A 167 11.86 7.63 -30.33
N THR A 168 12.28 8.52 -29.43
CA THR A 168 13.55 8.42 -28.70
C THR A 168 13.37 8.82 -27.22
N PRO A 169 14.28 8.40 -26.32
CA PRO A 169 14.28 8.82 -24.92
C PRO A 169 14.41 10.34 -24.76
N GLU A 170 15.21 10.99 -25.60
CA GLU A 170 15.44 12.44 -25.56
C GLU A 170 14.18 13.22 -25.98
N GLU A 171 13.41 12.70 -26.94
CA GLU A 171 12.09 13.25 -27.28
C GLU A 171 11.08 13.04 -26.14
N ALA A 172 11.16 11.92 -25.39
CA ALA A 172 10.33 11.67 -24.20
C ALA A 172 10.60 12.72 -23.12
N MET A 173 11.88 12.93 -22.81
CA MET A 173 12.32 13.89 -21.82
C MET A 173 11.95 15.31 -22.23
N ALA A 174 12.25 15.73 -23.46
CA ALA A 174 11.94 17.07 -23.95
C ALA A 174 10.43 17.37 -23.94
N LYS A 175 9.57 16.42 -24.36
CA LYS A 175 8.11 16.62 -24.30
C LYS A 175 7.59 16.64 -22.86
N SER A 176 8.14 15.82 -21.98
CA SER A 176 7.76 15.80 -20.57
C SER A 176 8.11 17.12 -19.87
N MET A 177 9.35 17.61 -20.03
CA MET A 177 9.78 18.92 -19.51
C MET A 177 8.91 20.06 -20.04
N LEU A 178 8.56 20.06 -21.33
CA LEU A 178 7.70 21.08 -21.95
C LEU A 178 6.22 20.98 -21.51
N ALA A 179 5.76 19.80 -21.08
CA ALA A 179 4.42 19.59 -20.54
C ALA A 179 4.29 20.01 -19.05
N GLY A 180 5.37 20.48 -18.43
CA GLY A 180 5.41 20.81 -17.00
C GLY A 180 5.69 19.61 -16.11
N LEU A 181 6.32 18.54 -16.63
CA LEU A 181 6.95 17.55 -15.77
C LEU A 181 8.24 18.15 -15.20
N ASP A 182 8.17 18.58 -13.95
CA ASP A 182 9.32 19.11 -13.23
C ASP A 182 10.27 18.01 -12.73
N LEU A 183 9.82 16.77 -12.44
CA LEU A 183 10.68 15.60 -12.20
C LEU A 183 10.26 14.33 -13.00
N ASN A 184 11.18 13.75 -13.78
CA ASN A 184 11.29 12.29 -13.98
C ASN A 184 12.25 11.67 -12.95
N CYS A 185 11.99 11.87 -11.66
CA CYS A 185 13.06 11.76 -10.65
C CYS A 185 14.29 12.68 -11.00
N ASP A 186 14.01 13.79 -11.71
CA ASP A 186 14.92 14.71 -12.42
C ASP A 186 14.05 15.83 -13.06
N HIS A 187 13.89 17.09 -12.61
CA HIS A 187 14.70 18.16 -12.01
C HIS A 187 14.20 18.65 -10.62
N PHE A 188 15.01 18.51 -9.56
CA PHE A 188 14.66 18.88 -8.18
C PHE A 188 15.01 20.34 -7.77
N THR A 189 15.60 21.13 -8.67
CA THR A 189 16.58 22.15 -8.25
C THR A 189 16.00 23.45 -7.67
N GLY A 190 14.69 23.72 -7.81
CA GLY A 190 14.04 24.92 -7.26
C GLY A 190 13.34 24.69 -5.92
N GLN A 191 12.27 23.89 -5.92
CA GLN A 191 11.52 23.59 -4.70
C GLN A 191 12.25 22.55 -3.85
N HIS A 192 12.78 21.52 -4.52
CA HIS A 192 13.37 20.34 -3.88
C HIS A 192 14.62 20.68 -3.08
N ALA A 193 15.55 21.44 -3.66
CA ALA A 193 16.74 21.92 -2.96
C ALA A 193 16.37 22.72 -1.69
N MET A 194 15.20 23.36 -1.67
CA MET A 194 14.60 23.94 -0.46
C MET A 194 14.06 22.87 0.50
N GLY A 195 13.54 21.75 0.02
CA GLY A 195 13.27 20.54 0.80
C GLY A 195 14.52 19.94 1.45
N ALA A 196 15.63 19.77 0.71
CA ALA A 196 16.91 19.31 1.25
C ALA A 196 17.51 20.29 2.29
N VAL A 197 17.38 21.60 2.04
CA VAL A 197 17.70 22.66 3.02
C VAL A 197 16.80 22.58 4.27
N LYS A 198 15.49 22.34 4.11
CA LYS A 198 14.53 22.18 5.23
C LYS A 198 14.75 20.89 6.02
N ALA A 199 15.17 19.81 5.36
CA ALA A 199 15.51 18.52 5.98
C ALA A 199 16.91 18.51 6.63
N GLY A 200 17.73 19.53 6.37
CA GLY A 200 19.00 19.76 7.07
C GLY A 200 20.26 19.30 6.33
N PHE A 201 20.15 18.75 5.12
CA PHE A 201 21.29 18.26 4.33
C PHE A 201 22.33 19.34 3.96
N PHE A 202 21.95 20.62 4.00
CA PHE A 202 22.84 21.76 3.79
C PHE A 202 23.13 22.56 5.07
N ASN A 203 22.81 22.03 6.26
CA ASN A 203 22.98 22.72 7.54
C ASN A 203 24.26 22.28 8.30
N GLY A 204 25.22 21.70 7.58
CA GLY A 204 26.45 21.12 8.14
C GLY A 204 26.25 19.69 8.64
N ASP A 205 27.14 19.25 9.54
CA ASP A 205 27.15 17.91 10.13
C ASP A 205 25.74 17.41 10.53
N PRO A 206 25.19 16.38 9.84
CA PRO A 206 23.85 15.86 10.08
C PRO A 206 23.65 15.40 11.53
N LYS A 207 24.71 14.96 12.23
CA LYS A 207 24.64 14.53 13.65
C LYS A 207 24.19 15.64 14.60
N LYS A 208 24.27 16.90 14.15
CA LYS A 208 23.82 18.10 14.90
C LYS A 208 22.42 18.56 14.50
N GLN A 209 21.75 17.88 13.56
CA GLN A 209 20.38 18.14 13.12
C GLN A 209 19.37 17.31 13.94
N PRO A 210 18.06 17.62 13.89
CA PRO A 210 17.04 16.96 14.74
C PRO A 210 16.97 15.43 14.63
N TYR A 211 17.36 14.85 13.50
CA TYR A 211 17.36 13.40 13.24
C TYR A 211 18.77 12.77 13.27
N GLY A 212 19.82 13.57 13.55
CA GLY A 212 21.22 13.19 13.44
C GLY A 212 21.73 12.11 14.39
N ASN A 213 20.97 11.85 15.45
CA ASN A 213 21.29 10.83 16.46
C ASN A 213 20.62 9.48 16.20
N LEU A 214 19.75 9.39 15.18
CA LEU A 214 19.15 8.12 14.77
C LEU A 214 20.22 7.22 14.16
N GLY A 215 20.16 5.93 14.47
CA GLY A 215 21.14 4.95 13.99
C GLY A 215 20.58 3.52 13.99
N PRO A 216 21.46 2.51 13.85
CA PRO A 216 21.08 1.10 13.80
C PRO A 216 20.11 0.63 14.89
N GLN A 217 20.27 1.13 16.11
CA GLN A 217 19.43 0.80 17.27
C GLN A 217 17.97 1.27 17.14
N ASP A 218 17.69 2.24 16.27
CA ASP A 218 16.36 2.81 16.04
C ASP A 218 15.63 2.14 14.86
N VAL A 219 16.31 1.24 14.13
CA VAL A 219 15.76 0.49 13.00
C VAL A 219 15.24 -0.86 13.48
N CYS A 220 14.06 -1.25 13.00
CA CYS A 220 13.42 -2.54 13.31
C CYS A 220 13.30 -2.87 14.81
N THR A 221 13.05 -1.86 15.63
CA THR A 221 12.77 -1.99 17.07
C THR A 221 11.55 -2.89 17.33
N ALA A 222 11.46 -3.48 18.53
CA ALA A 222 10.32 -4.31 18.92
C ALA A 222 8.97 -3.56 18.78
N ASP A 223 8.93 -2.26 19.07
CA ASP A 223 7.74 -1.43 18.91
C ASP A 223 7.34 -1.27 17.43
N ASN A 224 8.30 -1.12 16.52
CA ASN A 224 8.03 -1.08 15.07
C ASN A 224 7.53 -2.43 14.55
N GLN A 225 8.10 -3.54 15.04
CA GLN A 225 7.66 -4.90 14.69
C GLN A 225 6.23 -5.19 15.18
N GLU A 226 5.89 -4.78 16.40
CA GLU A 226 4.51 -4.90 16.91
C GLU A 226 3.55 -3.93 16.19
N LEU A 227 4.01 -2.75 15.75
CA LEU A 227 3.21 -1.85 14.91
C LEU A 227 2.90 -2.49 13.54
N ALA A 228 3.85 -3.21 12.93
CA ALA A 228 3.61 -3.99 11.71
C ALA A 228 2.59 -5.12 11.94
N ARG A 229 2.67 -5.83 13.06
CA ARG A 229 1.66 -6.83 13.46
C ARG A 229 0.30 -6.21 13.71
N GLU A 230 0.24 -5.06 14.38
CA GLU A 230 -1.01 -4.36 14.66
C GLU A 230 -1.65 -3.81 13.37
N ALA A 231 -0.84 -3.35 12.41
CA ALA A 231 -1.32 -3.01 11.08
C ALA A 231 -1.96 -4.22 10.38
N ALA A 232 -1.31 -5.39 10.45
CA ALA A 232 -1.86 -6.63 9.89
C ALA A 232 -3.18 -7.02 10.58
N ARG A 233 -3.22 -7.06 11.91
CA ARG A 233 -4.44 -7.35 12.70
C ARG A 233 -5.60 -6.41 12.37
N GLN A 234 -5.31 -5.12 12.21
CA GLN A 234 -6.34 -4.12 11.90
C GLN A 234 -6.82 -4.19 10.45
N GLY A 235 -5.96 -4.63 9.52
CA GLY A 235 -6.27 -4.74 8.09
C GLY A 235 -6.94 -6.05 7.67
N ILE A 236 -6.64 -7.19 8.32
CA ILE A 236 -7.23 -8.50 7.96
C ILE A 236 -8.76 -8.43 8.01
N VAL A 237 -9.39 -8.85 6.91
CA VAL A 237 -10.83 -8.78 6.69
C VAL A 237 -11.44 -10.17 6.78
N LEU A 238 -12.30 -10.39 7.77
CA LEU A 238 -13.12 -11.60 7.86
C LEU A 238 -14.36 -11.42 6.99
N LEU A 239 -14.50 -12.24 5.95
CA LEU A 239 -15.53 -12.11 4.90
C LEU A 239 -16.71 -13.08 5.07
N LYS A 240 -16.44 -14.25 5.66
CA LYS A 240 -17.43 -15.27 6.04
C LYS A 240 -17.05 -15.85 7.39
N ASN A 241 -18.02 -16.05 8.28
CA ASN A 241 -17.83 -16.78 9.53
C ASN A 241 -19.16 -17.41 9.99
N SER A 242 -19.30 -18.71 9.81
CA SER A 242 -20.42 -19.51 10.33
C SER A 242 -20.40 -19.55 11.86
N ASN A 243 -21.57 -19.54 12.48
CA ASN A 243 -21.68 -19.53 13.94
C ASN A 243 -20.97 -20.77 14.55
N GLY A 244 -20.06 -20.54 15.49
CA GLY A 244 -19.24 -21.60 16.10
C GLY A 244 -17.96 -21.98 15.33
N SER A 245 -17.64 -21.33 14.21
CA SER A 245 -16.37 -21.53 13.48
C SER A 245 -15.22 -20.75 14.13
N LEU A 246 -15.07 -19.46 13.80
CA LEU A 246 -14.03 -18.61 14.39
C LEU A 246 -14.59 -17.70 15.50
N PRO A 247 -13.83 -17.44 16.58
CA PRO A 247 -12.46 -17.92 16.81
C PRO A 247 -12.39 -19.34 17.40
N PHE A 248 -11.34 -20.08 17.03
CA PHE A 248 -11.03 -21.39 17.59
C PHE A 248 -10.68 -21.31 19.09
N SER A 249 -11.16 -22.29 19.85
CA SER A 249 -10.72 -22.50 21.23
C SER A 249 -9.65 -23.60 21.29
N PRO A 250 -8.45 -23.36 21.85
CA PRO A 250 -7.46 -24.40 22.15
C PRO A 250 -7.96 -25.48 23.13
N SER A 251 -9.12 -25.27 23.79
CA SER A 251 -9.77 -26.30 24.59
C SER A 251 -10.48 -27.35 23.73
N VAL A 252 -10.93 -26.98 22.52
CA VAL A 252 -11.72 -27.81 21.59
C VAL A 252 -10.87 -28.33 20.44
N ILE A 253 -10.11 -27.44 19.79
CA ILE A 253 -9.20 -27.80 18.69
C ILE A 253 -7.85 -28.20 19.29
N LYS A 254 -7.47 -29.47 19.15
CA LYS A 254 -6.19 -30.03 19.62
C LYS A 254 -5.22 -30.25 18.48
N THR A 255 -5.72 -30.66 17.31
CA THR A 255 -4.94 -30.84 16.09
C THR A 255 -5.41 -29.86 15.02
N LEU A 256 -4.45 -29.19 14.37
CA LEU A 256 -4.70 -28.24 13.30
C LEU A 256 -3.96 -28.68 12.04
N ALA A 257 -4.71 -28.90 10.96
CA ALA A 257 -4.13 -29.03 9.63
C ALA A 257 -3.96 -27.64 9.01
N VAL A 258 -2.75 -27.30 8.57
CA VAL A 258 -2.48 -26.07 7.83
C VAL A 258 -2.01 -26.47 6.43
N ILE A 259 -2.74 -26.07 5.39
CA ILE A 259 -2.57 -26.59 4.03
C ILE A 259 -2.53 -25.46 3.00
N GLY A 260 -1.63 -25.53 2.04
CA GLY A 260 -1.65 -24.70 0.82
C GLY A 260 -0.33 -24.01 0.50
N PRO A 261 -0.19 -23.47 -0.73
CA PRO A 261 1.06 -22.90 -1.22
C PRO A 261 1.53 -21.69 -0.40
N ASN A 262 0.61 -20.94 0.21
CA ASN A 262 0.91 -19.75 1.02
C ASN A 262 0.97 -20.03 2.53
N ALA A 263 0.98 -21.29 2.98
CA ALA A 263 0.97 -21.64 4.41
C ALA A 263 2.36 -21.71 5.08
N ASN A 264 3.44 -21.93 4.32
CA ASN A 264 4.82 -21.92 4.84
C ASN A 264 5.72 -21.08 3.93
N VAL A 265 5.39 -19.80 3.83
CA VAL A 265 6.06 -18.81 2.96
C VAL A 265 6.72 -17.73 3.80
N THR A 266 7.96 -17.38 3.47
CA THR A 266 8.63 -16.20 4.00
C THR A 266 8.21 -14.96 3.21
N ASP A 267 8.57 -14.93 1.92
CA ASP A 267 8.52 -13.72 1.10
C ASP A 267 7.09 -13.38 0.62
N THR A 268 6.19 -14.36 0.48
CA THR A 268 4.79 -14.05 0.13
C THR A 268 4.03 -13.35 1.25
N MET A 269 4.38 -13.53 2.54
CA MET A 269 3.69 -12.80 3.64
C MET A 269 3.89 -11.28 3.56
N ILE A 270 4.96 -10.84 2.91
CA ILE A 270 5.50 -9.48 2.89
C ILE A 270 5.42 -8.86 1.50
N GLY A 271 5.21 -9.67 0.45
CA GLY A 271 5.49 -9.31 -0.94
C GLY A 271 6.99 -9.36 -1.18
N ASN A 272 7.73 -8.45 -0.57
CA ASN A 272 9.19 -8.39 -0.55
C ASN A 272 9.72 -7.98 0.85
N TYR A 273 10.92 -8.46 1.22
CA TYR A 273 11.73 -8.18 2.44
C TYR A 273 11.18 -8.62 3.84
N HIS A 274 12.03 -9.29 4.63
CA HIS A 274 11.82 -10.58 5.37
C HIS A 274 11.27 -10.59 6.84
N GLY A 275 10.73 -11.72 7.31
CA GLY A 275 10.50 -12.08 8.75
C GLY A 275 9.74 -13.40 9.05
N LEU A 276 10.00 -14.10 10.18
CA LEU A 276 9.49 -15.46 10.53
C LEU A 276 8.95 -15.60 11.99
N VAL A 277 7.97 -16.50 12.26
CA VAL A 277 7.43 -16.74 13.64
C VAL A 277 6.81 -18.15 13.93
N GLU A 278 6.77 -18.54 15.22
CA GLU A 278 6.20 -19.75 15.89
C GLU A 278 4.92 -19.46 16.76
N THR A 279 4.17 -20.38 17.39
CA THR A 279 3.85 -21.83 17.24
C THR A 279 2.46 -22.14 17.83
N VAL A 280 1.77 -23.11 17.22
CA VAL A 280 0.81 -24.05 17.82
C VAL A 280 1.23 -25.43 17.27
N SER A 281 0.81 -26.56 17.88
CA SER A 281 1.03 -27.89 17.29
C SER A 281 0.17 -28.10 16.04
N ALA A 282 0.58 -27.45 14.95
CA ALA A 282 0.01 -27.55 13.63
C ALA A 282 0.82 -28.54 12.79
N THR A 283 0.13 -29.41 12.05
CA THR A 283 0.76 -30.22 11.01
C THR A 283 0.54 -29.53 9.68
N TYR A 284 1.63 -29.31 8.95
CA TYR A 284 1.64 -28.62 7.67
C TYR A 284 1.68 -29.60 6.50
N GLN A 285 0.96 -29.29 5.41
CA GLN A 285 1.16 -29.92 4.11
C GLN A 285 1.03 -28.87 2.98
N LEU A 286 1.93 -28.95 2.00
CA LEU A 286 2.09 -27.91 0.97
C LEU A 286 0.92 -27.85 -0.02
N GLY A 287 0.37 -29.00 -0.43
CA GLY A 287 -0.74 -29.09 -1.36
C GLY A 287 -0.29 -28.78 -2.78
N CYS A 288 -0.18 -27.49 -3.10
CA CYS A 288 0.38 -26.99 -4.36
C CYS A 288 1.86 -26.60 -4.16
N PRO A 289 2.82 -26.97 -5.04
CA PRO A 289 4.22 -26.58 -4.90
C PRO A 289 4.49 -25.06 -4.85
N ASN A 290 3.59 -24.27 -5.44
CA ASN A 290 3.60 -22.81 -5.48
C ASN A 290 2.18 -22.30 -5.77
N VAL A 291 1.95 -20.98 -5.76
CA VAL A 291 0.62 -20.41 -5.99
C VAL A 291 0.06 -20.72 -7.39
N ALA A 292 0.91 -20.81 -8.43
CA ALA A 292 0.46 -21.15 -9.78
C ALA A 292 -0.21 -22.54 -9.85
N CYS A 293 0.11 -23.44 -8.91
CA CYS A 293 -0.58 -24.71 -8.64
C CYS A 293 -0.93 -25.51 -9.90
N THR A 294 0.04 -25.70 -10.79
CA THR A 294 -0.09 -26.58 -11.97
C THR A 294 -0.35 -28.04 -11.58
N GLU A 295 0.20 -28.45 -10.44
CA GLU A 295 0.01 -29.76 -9.80
C GLU A 295 -0.38 -29.57 -8.32
N ALA A 296 -1.11 -30.55 -7.78
CA ALA A 296 -1.57 -30.54 -6.39
C ALA A 296 -1.56 -31.96 -5.81
N ASP A 297 -0.90 -32.13 -4.66
CA ASP A 297 -0.91 -33.32 -3.83
C ASP A 297 -2.18 -33.33 -2.96
N ILE A 298 -3.28 -33.72 -3.60
CA ILE A 298 -4.62 -33.78 -2.98
C ILE A 298 -4.71 -34.93 -1.98
N ASP A 299 -4.05 -36.06 -2.23
CA ASP A 299 -4.18 -37.25 -1.38
C ASP A 299 -3.54 -37.05 0.00
N SER A 300 -2.36 -36.42 0.08
CA SER A 300 -1.75 -36.10 1.38
C SER A 300 -2.50 -34.96 2.08
N ALA A 301 -2.97 -33.95 1.33
CA ALA A 301 -3.75 -32.84 1.88
C ALA A 301 -5.07 -33.32 2.50
N THR A 302 -5.81 -34.18 1.80
CA THR A 302 -7.07 -34.76 2.28
C THR A 302 -6.85 -35.72 3.44
N SER A 303 -5.81 -36.55 3.39
CA SER A 303 -5.42 -37.42 4.50
C SER A 303 -5.11 -36.64 5.78
N LEU A 304 -4.35 -35.53 5.67
CA LEU A 304 -4.08 -34.64 6.79
C LEU A 304 -5.35 -33.96 7.30
N ALA A 305 -6.16 -33.38 6.41
CA ALA A 305 -7.42 -32.72 6.77
C ALA A 305 -8.43 -33.65 7.46
N ALA A 306 -8.48 -34.92 7.06
CA ALA A 306 -9.30 -35.95 7.72
C ALA A 306 -8.75 -36.35 9.10
N SER A 307 -7.48 -36.09 9.41
CA SER A 307 -6.88 -36.40 10.71
C SER A 307 -7.05 -35.29 11.77
N ALA A 308 -7.31 -34.05 11.34
CA ALA A 308 -7.33 -32.87 12.22
C ALA A 308 -8.72 -32.48 12.74
N ASP A 309 -8.75 -31.78 13.89
CA ASP A 309 -9.98 -31.22 14.48
C ASP A 309 -10.46 -29.97 13.72
N ALA A 310 -9.56 -29.22 13.10
CA ALA A 310 -9.85 -28.09 12.23
C ALA A 310 -8.81 -27.96 11.10
N VAL A 311 -9.19 -27.25 10.03
CA VAL A 311 -8.35 -27.04 8.86
C VAL A 311 -8.24 -25.56 8.53
N VAL A 312 -7.02 -25.09 8.27
CA VAL A 312 -6.72 -23.76 7.74
C VAL A 312 -6.08 -23.93 6.37
N LEU A 313 -6.80 -23.49 5.33
CA LEU A 313 -6.34 -23.48 3.95
C LEU A 313 -5.76 -22.09 3.64
N VAL A 314 -4.50 -21.99 3.23
CA VAL A 314 -3.85 -20.71 2.88
C VAL A 314 -3.55 -20.69 1.39
N MET A 315 -4.35 -19.91 0.67
CA MET A 315 -4.50 -19.89 -0.78
C MET A 315 -4.35 -18.45 -1.30
N GLY A 316 -4.30 -18.27 -2.61
CA GLY A 316 -4.30 -16.95 -3.26
C GLY A 316 -3.17 -16.79 -4.29
N THR A 317 -2.47 -15.67 -4.23
CA THR A 317 -1.50 -15.20 -5.23
C THR A 317 -0.17 -14.82 -4.56
N ASP A 318 0.81 -14.45 -5.39
CA ASP A 318 2.06 -13.81 -5.03
C ASP A 318 2.54 -12.93 -6.21
N LEU A 319 3.77 -12.41 -6.14
CA LEU A 319 4.38 -11.59 -7.20
C LEU A 319 4.69 -12.37 -8.49
N SER A 320 4.49 -13.69 -8.54
CA SER A 320 4.48 -14.49 -9.78
C SER A 320 3.15 -14.41 -10.53
N ILE A 321 2.09 -13.86 -9.92
CA ILE A 321 0.74 -13.79 -10.47
C ILE A 321 0.26 -12.34 -10.61
N GLU A 322 0.57 -11.46 -9.66
CA GLU A 322 0.24 -10.03 -9.76
C GLU A 322 1.43 -9.17 -9.27
N ARG A 323 2.01 -8.38 -10.18
CA ARG A 323 3.10 -7.43 -9.90
C ARG A 323 3.16 -6.34 -10.97
N GLU A 324 4.11 -5.42 -10.83
CA GLU A 324 4.51 -4.48 -11.88
C GLU A 324 4.84 -5.21 -13.20
N ASP A 325 4.39 -4.63 -14.32
CA ASP A 325 4.40 -5.21 -15.67
C ASP A 325 3.77 -6.63 -15.79
N HIS A 326 2.94 -7.04 -14.81
CA HIS A 326 2.27 -8.33 -14.82
C HIS A 326 0.84 -8.26 -14.26
N ASP A 327 -0.07 -7.75 -15.10
CA ASP A 327 -1.51 -7.83 -14.87
C ASP A 327 -2.01 -9.28 -14.91
N ARG A 328 -2.97 -9.60 -14.03
CA ARG A 328 -3.72 -10.87 -14.07
C ARG A 328 -4.66 -10.91 -15.28
N VAL A 329 -4.80 -12.09 -15.87
CA VAL A 329 -5.75 -12.36 -16.97
C VAL A 329 -7.13 -12.82 -16.49
N ASP A 330 -7.24 -13.25 -15.24
CA ASP A 330 -8.48 -13.74 -14.63
C ASP A 330 -8.56 -13.38 -13.13
N LEU A 331 -9.72 -13.63 -12.52
CA LEU A 331 -9.98 -13.41 -11.09
C LEU A 331 -10.07 -14.71 -10.29
N LEU A 332 -9.75 -15.87 -10.85
CA LEU A 332 -9.88 -17.16 -10.18
C LEU A 332 -8.69 -17.43 -9.24
N LEU A 333 -8.84 -18.40 -8.34
CA LEU A 333 -7.69 -18.95 -7.63
C LEU A 333 -6.78 -19.69 -8.64
N PRO A 334 -5.47 -19.37 -8.72
CA PRO A 334 -4.63 -19.92 -9.77
C PRO A 334 -4.51 -21.45 -9.74
N GLY A 335 -4.50 -22.05 -10.94
CA GLY A 335 -4.30 -23.49 -11.15
C GLY A 335 -5.31 -24.35 -10.39
N LYS A 336 -4.81 -25.38 -9.70
CA LYS A 336 -5.63 -26.38 -8.99
C LYS A 336 -5.98 -25.99 -7.56
N GLN A 337 -5.71 -24.76 -7.11
CA GLN A 337 -6.03 -24.32 -5.75
C GLN A 337 -7.53 -24.49 -5.42
N GLN A 338 -8.44 -24.15 -6.33
CA GLN A 338 -9.88 -24.36 -6.14
C GLN A 338 -10.25 -25.84 -5.98
N GLN A 339 -9.61 -26.75 -6.73
CA GLN A 339 -9.80 -28.19 -6.59
C GLN A 339 -9.30 -28.68 -5.22
N LEU A 340 -8.10 -28.26 -4.81
CA LEU A 340 -7.51 -28.60 -3.52
C LEU A 340 -8.41 -28.15 -2.35
N VAL A 341 -8.90 -26.92 -2.38
CA VAL A 341 -9.86 -26.40 -1.38
C VAL A 341 -11.12 -27.26 -1.32
N THR A 342 -11.67 -27.62 -2.49
CA THR A 342 -12.91 -28.41 -2.60
C THR A 342 -12.75 -29.83 -2.06
N GLU A 343 -11.67 -30.54 -2.41
CA GLU A 343 -11.47 -31.91 -1.93
C GLU A 343 -11.13 -31.96 -0.43
N VAL A 344 -10.32 -31.01 0.07
CA VAL A 344 -10.05 -30.88 1.51
C VAL A 344 -11.32 -30.58 2.31
N ALA A 345 -12.20 -29.72 1.81
CA ALA A 345 -13.46 -29.37 2.49
C ALA A 345 -14.44 -30.55 2.63
N LYS A 346 -14.48 -31.47 1.66
CA LYS A 346 -15.29 -32.68 1.72
C LYS A 346 -14.90 -33.57 2.90
N VAL A 347 -13.61 -33.84 3.07
CA VAL A 347 -13.09 -34.80 4.07
C VAL A 347 -12.87 -34.21 5.45
N ALA A 348 -12.80 -32.87 5.58
CA ALA A 348 -12.61 -32.20 6.86
C ALA A 348 -13.73 -32.55 7.87
N LYS A 349 -13.31 -32.94 9.09
CA LYS A 349 -14.20 -33.29 10.21
C LYS A 349 -14.83 -32.07 10.87
N GLY A 350 -14.02 -31.05 11.14
CA GLY A 350 -14.42 -29.81 11.80
C GLY A 350 -14.41 -28.59 10.87
N PRO A 351 -14.33 -27.36 11.42
CA PRO A 351 -14.42 -26.14 10.64
C PRO A 351 -13.22 -25.97 9.70
N VAL A 352 -13.51 -25.61 8.44
CA VAL A 352 -12.52 -25.20 7.46
C VAL A 352 -12.48 -23.68 7.36
N VAL A 353 -11.30 -23.10 7.53
CA VAL A 353 -11.00 -21.68 7.40
C VAL A 353 -10.20 -21.48 6.12
N LEU A 354 -10.73 -20.72 5.17
CA LEU A 354 -10.01 -20.32 3.96
C LEU A 354 -9.39 -18.93 4.16
N VAL A 355 -8.06 -18.88 4.11
CA VAL A 355 -7.26 -17.67 4.17
C VAL A 355 -6.82 -17.34 2.74
N ILE A 356 -7.20 -16.16 2.26
CA ILE A 356 -6.83 -15.65 0.94
C ILE A 356 -5.75 -14.58 1.10
N MET A 357 -4.53 -14.90 0.68
CA MET A 357 -3.38 -14.01 0.63
C MET A 357 -3.22 -13.54 -0.82
N SER A 358 -3.52 -12.26 -1.07
CA SER A 358 -3.50 -11.65 -2.40
C SER A 358 -3.52 -10.13 -2.30
N GLY A 359 -2.93 -9.44 -3.27
CA GLY A 359 -3.09 -7.99 -3.42
C GLY A 359 -4.49 -7.65 -3.91
N GLY A 360 -4.89 -8.23 -5.05
CA GLY A 360 -6.21 -8.01 -5.64
C GLY A 360 -7.29 -8.97 -5.15
N GLY A 361 -8.54 -8.66 -5.50
CA GLY A 361 -9.69 -9.53 -5.22
C GLY A 361 -9.72 -10.80 -6.10
N LEU A 362 -10.39 -11.84 -5.60
CA LEU A 362 -10.51 -13.15 -6.23
C LEU A 362 -11.97 -13.65 -6.20
N ASP A 363 -12.42 -14.30 -7.26
CA ASP A 363 -13.72 -14.96 -7.30
C ASP A 363 -13.69 -16.29 -6.54
N VAL A 364 -13.95 -16.17 -5.24
CA VAL A 364 -14.11 -17.30 -4.32
C VAL A 364 -15.57 -17.71 -4.14
N THR A 365 -16.45 -17.45 -5.12
CA THR A 365 -17.90 -17.74 -5.02
C THR A 365 -18.17 -19.22 -4.71
N PHE A 366 -17.34 -20.14 -5.23
CA PHE A 366 -17.42 -21.57 -4.91
C PHE A 366 -17.29 -21.83 -3.38
N ALA A 367 -16.29 -21.23 -2.74
CA ALA A 367 -16.04 -21.36 -1.30
C ALA A 367 -17.01 -20.51 -0.45
N LYS A 368 -17.46 -19.36 -0.98
CA LYS A 368 -18.50 -18.53 -0.34
C LYS A 368 -19.79 -19.32 -0.17
N ASN A 369 -20.18 -20.11 -1.18
CA ASN A 369 -21.43 -20.86 -1.19
C ASN A 369 -21.32 -22.26 -0.56
N ASP A 370 -20.11 -22.82 -0.41
CA ASP A 370 -19.90 -24.11 0.26
C ASP A 370 -20.13 -24.01 1.80
N PRO A 371 -21.07 -24.77 2.40
CA PRO A 371 -21.28 -24.77 3.84
C PRO A 371 -20.13 -25.41 4.65
N LYS A 372 -19.25 -26.23 4.04
CA LYS A 372 -18.05 -26.80 4.70
C LYS A 372 -16.97 -25.76 4.94
N ILE A 373 -16.84 -24.77 4.05
CA ILE A 373 -15.96 -23.61 4.24
C ILE A 373 -16.62 -22.68 5.29
N ALA A 374 -16.34 -22.97 6.55
CA ALA A 374 -16.97 -22.32 7.69
C ALA A 374 -16.48 -20.89 7.92
N SER A 375 -15.29 -20.52 7.45
CA SER A 375 -14.83 -19.13 7.45
C SER A 375 -14.00 -18.78 6.22
N ILE A 376 -14.04 -17.51 5.80
CA ILE A 376 -13.18 -16.94 4.76
C ILE A 376 -12.60 -15.64 5.31
N MET A 377 -11.29 -15.45 5.22
CA MET A 377 -10.62 -14.19 5.50
C MET A 377 -9.69 -13.80 4.35
N TRP A 378 -9.63 -12.51 4.03
CA TRP A 378 -8.61 -11.94 3.16
C TRP A 378 -7.57 -11.22 4.01
N VAL A 379 -6.29 -11.47 3.69
CA VAL A 379 -5.14 -11.04 4.50
C VAL A 379 -4.17 -10.15 3.73
N GLY A 380 -4.50 -9.72 2.50
CA GLY A 380 -3.60 -8.91 1.69
C GLY A 380 -2.26 -9.61 1.47
N PHE A 381 -1.17 -8.84 1.58
CA PHE A 381 0.15 -9.34 1.98
C PHE A 381 0.46 -8.78 3.38
N PRO A 382 0.39 -9.62 4.44
CA PRO A 382 0.28 -9.19 5.84
C PRO A 382 1.55 -8.75 6.59
N GLY A 383 2.67 -8.50 5.91
CA GLY A 383 3.90 -7.97 6.51
C GLY A 383 4.70 -9.01 7.33
N GLN A 384 5.82 -8.60 7.92
CA GLN A 384 6.77 -9.50 8.61
C GLN A 384 6.18 -10.28 9.80
N ALA A 385 5.07 -9.81 10.35
CA ALA A 385 4.36 -10.42 11.46
C ALA A 385 2.99 -11.01 11.04
N GLY A 386 2.79 -11.23 9.74
CA GLY A 386 1.51 -11.63 9.19
C GLY A 386 0.98 -12.96 9.72
N GLY A 387 1.84 -13.99 9.80
CA GLY A 387 1.47 -15.29 10.38
C GLY A 387 0.98 -15.18 11.83
N LEU A 388 1.59 -14.31 12.65
CA LEU A 388 1.11 -14.01 14.00
C LEU A 388 -0.24 -13.30 14.00
N ALA A 389 -0.45 -12.32 13.13
CA ALA A 389 -1.71 -11.57 13.05
C ALA A 389 -2.88 -12.46 12.60
N ILE A 390 -2.63 -13.37 11.64
CA ILE A 390 -3.57 -14.41 11.22
C ILE A 390 -3.90 -15.34 12.40
N ALA A 391 -2.88 -15.83 13.11
CA ALA A 391 -3.08 -16.68 14.30
C ALA A 391 -3.83 -15.95 15.43
N ASP A 392 -3.55 -14.67 15.68
CA ASP A 392 -4.24 -13.87 16.68
C ASP A 392 -5.75 -13.75 16.38
N ILE A 393 -6.13 -13.65 15.11
CA ILE A 393 -7.52 -13.64 14.67
C ILE A 393 -8.12 -15.05 14.79
N ILE A 394 -7.48 -16.07 14.21
CA ILE A 394 -7.96 -17.46 14.24
C ILE A 394 -8.25 -17.94 15.67
N PHE A 395 -7.36 -17.66 16.62
CA PHE A 395 -7.53 -18.04 18.04
C PHE A 395 -8.22 -16.95 18.89
N GLY A 396 -8.71 -15.87 18.27
CA GLY A 396 -9.53 -14.84 18.92
C GLY A 396 -8.83 -14.03 20.01
N ARG A 397 -7.49 -13.95 19.95
CA ARG A 397 -6.65 -13.01 20.71
C ARG A 397 -6.86 -11.59 20.21
N TYR A 398 -7.14 -11.42 18.92
CA TYR A 398 -7.60 -10.19 18.31
C TYR A 398 -8.99 -10.37 17.69
N ASN A 399 -9.79 -9.31 17.67
CA ASN A 399 -11.11 -9.31 17.03
C ASN A 399 -11.01 -8.59 15.67
N PRO A 400 -11.20 -9.28 14.53
CA PRO A 400 -11.04 -8.68 13.21
C PRO A 400 -11.92 -7.44 13.03
N SER A 401 -11.33 -6.46 12.35
CA SER A 401 -11.87 -5.10 12.20
C SER A 401 -11.47 -4.44 10.88
N GLY A 402 -10.91 -5.20 9.95
CA GLY A 402 -10.66 -4.75 8.60
C GLY A 402 -11.96 -4.77 7.78
N ASN A 403 -12.00 -3.92 6.76
CA ASN A 403 -13.07 -3.85 5.77
C ASN A 403 -12.44 -3.81 4.37
N LEU A 404 -13.08 -4.38 3.34
CA LEU A 404 -12.50 -4.40 2.00
C LEU A 404 -12.32 -2.98 1.43
N PRO A 405 -11.10 -2.58 1.01
CA PRO A 405 -10.85 -1.30 0.33
C PRO A 405 -11.16 -1.36 -1.17
N MET A 406 -11.60 -2.52 -1.68
CA MET A 406 -11.96 -2.76 -3.08
C MET A 406 -13.23 -3.62 -3.19
N THR A 407 -13.86 -3.63 -4.36
CA THR A 407 -14.93 -4.60 -4.66
C THR A 407 -14.30 -5.89 -5.17
N TRP A 408 -14.77 -7.05 -4.70
CA TRP A 408 -14.44 -8.35 -5.27
C TRP A 408 -15.50 -8.72 -6.31
N TYR A 409 -15.05 -8.87 -7.55
CA TYR A 409 -15.89 -9.15 -8.71
C TYR A 409 -15.93 -10.64 -9.04
N PRO A 410 -17.03 -11.14 -9.63
CA PRO A 410 -17.05 -12.48 -10.20
C PRO A 410 -16.15 -12.52 -11.44
N GLN A 411 -15.67 -13.71 -11.81
CA GLN A 411 -14.84 -13.94 -12.98
C GLN A 411 -15.47 -13.37 -14.28
N SER A 412 -16.80 -13.44 -14.40
CA SER A 412 -17.56 -12.87 -15.51
C SER A 412 -17.37 -11.35 -15.69
N TYR A 413 -16.87 -10.62 -14.69
CA TYR A 413 -16.54 -9.20 -14.82
C TYR A 413 -15.35 -8.95 -15.77
N VAL A 414 -14.29 -9.77 -15.70
CA VAL A 414 -13.13 -9.59 -16.59
C VAL A 414 -13.35 -10.21 -17.97
N GLU A 415 -14.18 -11.25 -18.06
CA GLU A 415 -14.55 -11.87 -19.34
C GLU A 415 -15.43 -10.96 -20.21
N ASN A 416 -16.32 -10.18 -19.61
CA ASN A 416 -17.27 -9.33 -20.33
C ASN A 416 -16.82 -7.87 -20.49
N LEU A 417 -15.70 -7.46 -19.88
CA LEU A 417 -15.25 -6.06 -19.87
C LEU A 417 -13.79 -5.92 -20.31
N PRO A 418 -13.49 -5.20 -21.41
CA PRO A 418 -12.11 -4.89 -21.75
C PRO A 418 -11.49 -4.01 -20.65
N MET A 419 -10.40 -4.45 -20.03
CA MET A 419 -9.75 -3.69 -18.95
C MET A 419 -9.21 -2.32 -19.41
N SER A 420 -8.90 -2.17 -20.70
CA SER A 420 -8.55 -0.90 -21.35
C SER A 420 -9.69 0.13 -21.44
N ASN A 421 -10.94 -0.25 -21.18
CA ASN A 421 -12.06 0.71 -21.17
C ASN A 421 -12.08 1.49 -19.84
N MET A 422 -11.58 2.72 -19.89
CA MET A 422 -11.45 3.61 -18.72
C MET A 422 -12.76 4.31 -18.29
N ASN A 423 -13.90 4.02 -18.93
CA ASN A 423 -15.17 4.59 -18.51
C ASN A 423 -15.55 4.08 -17.11
N MET A 424 -15.76 4.99 -16.16
CA MET A 424 -16.14 4.59 -14.80
C MET A 424 -17.65 4.35 -14.66
N ARG A 425 -18.46 5.10 -15.40
CA ARG A 425 -19.93 5.08 -15.31
C ARG A 425 -20.52 3.88 -16.06
N SER A 426 -21.59 3.31 -15.53
CA SER A 426 -22.42 2.36 -16.27
C SER A 426 -23.15 3.05 -17.44
N ASP A 427 -23.45 2.27 -18.47
CA ASP A 427 -24.21 2.69 -19.64
C ASP A 427 -25.10 1.54 -20.11
N ASN A 428 -26.40 1.66 -19.80
CA ASN A 428 -27.39 0.65 -20.15
C ASN A 428 -27.60 0.52 -21.67
N SER A 429 -27.23 1.52 -22.48
CA SER A 429 -27.39 1.46 -23.94
C SER A 429 -26.36 0.56 -24.62
N THR A 430 -25.18 0.40 -24.00
CA THR A 430 -24.10 -0.49 -24.46
C THR A 430 -24.01 -1.77 -23.62
N GLY A 431 -24.84 -1.93 -22.59
CA GLY A 431 -24.76 -3.01 -21.61
C GLY A 431 -23.58 -2.90 -20.65
N TYR A 432 -22.85 -1.77 -20.66
CA TYR A 432 -21.66 -1.58 -19.85
C TYR A 432 -22.03 -1.38 -18.37
N PRO A 433 -21.62 -2.26 -17.44
CA PRO A 433 -22.09 -2.24 -16.06
C PRO A 433 -21.38 -1.20 -15.18
N GLY A 434 -20.37 -0.49 -15.68
CA GLY A 434 -19.56 0.49 -14.93
C GLY A 434 -18.41 -0.15 -14.14
N ARG A 435 -17.67 0.67 -13.37
CA ARG A 435 -16.53 0.24 -12.54
C ARG A 435 -16.62 0.78 -11.11
N THR A 436 -16.00 0.06 -10.16
CA THR A 436 -15.98 0.33 -8.71
C THR A 436 -17.36 0.31 -8.05
N TYR A 437 -17.42 0.23 -6.71
CA TYR A 437 -18.68 0.34 -5.95
C TYR A 437 -19.50 1.62 -6.25
N ARG A 438 -18.87 2.65 -6.86
CA ARG A 438 -19.51 3.94 -7.14
C ARG A 438 -20.46 3.91 -8.32
N PHE A 439 -20.22 3.04 -9.29
CA PHE A 439 -20.96 3.01 -10.56
C PHE A 439 -21.31 1.61 -11.05
N TYR A 440 -20.65 0.58 -10.52
CA TYR A 440 -20.93 -0.80 -10.90
C TYR A 440 -22.34 -1.22 -10.49
N SER A 441 -23.11 -1.74 -11.44
CA SER A 441 -24.49 -2.18 -11.24
C SER A 441 -24.70 -3.70 -11.30
N GLY A 442 -23.64 -4.48 -11.50
CA GLY A 442 -23.68 -5.95 -11.54
C GLY A 442 -23.46 -6.63 -10.18
N GLU A 443 -23.26 -7.95 -10.20
CA GLU A 443 -23.07 -8.78 -9.01
C GLU A 443 -21.65 -8.70 -8.44
N THR A 444 -21.52 -8.79 -7.12
CA THR A 444 -20.23 -8.76 -6.41
C THR A 444 -20.07 -9.98 -5.52
N VAL A 445 -18.88 -10.58 -5.51
CA VAL A 445 -18.53 -11.66 -4.58
C VAL A 445 -18.46 -11.10 -3.16
N TYR A 446 -17.82 -9.94 -2.99
CA TYR A 446 -17.89 -9.10 -1.79
C TYR A 446 -17.83 -7.63 -2.19
N ALA A 447 -18.57 -6.78 -1.49
CA ALA A 447 -18.65 -5.35 -1.78
C ALA A 447 -17.53 -4.56 -1.08
N PHE A 448 -17.22 -3.38 -1.64
CA PHE A 448 -16.39 -2.38 -0.94
C PHE A 448 -16.99 -2.06 0.44
N GLY A 449 -16.16 -2.15 1.47
CA GLY A 449 -16.53 -1.96 2.87
C GLY A 449 -17.01 -3.22 3.60
N ASP A 450 -17.15 -4.37 2.93
CA ASP A 450 -17.52 -5.63 3.61
C ASP A 450 -16.44 -6.06 4.60
N GLY A 451 -16.87 -6.57 5.76
CA GLY A 451 -15.99 -7.03 6.84
C GLY A 451 -16.78 -7.39 8.09
N ILE A 452 -16.46 -8.52 8.70
CA ILE A 452 -17.17 -9.11 9.86
C ILE A 452 -16.27 -9.05 11.10
N SER A 453 -16.88 -8.83 12.26
CA SER A 453 -16.23 -8.85 13.57
C SER A 453 -16.81 -9.99 14.43
N TYR A 454 -16.04 -10.46 15.43
CA TYR A 454 -16.54 -11.37 16.49
C TYR A 454 -17.48 -10.67 17.50
N THR A 455 -17.84 -9.42 17.24
CA THR A 455 -18.95 -8.71 17.90
C THR A 455 -19.75 -7.95 16.83
N HIS A 456 -20.93 -7.45 17.18
CA HIS A 456 -21.77 -6.67 16.26
C HIS A 456 -22.04 -5.28 16.82
N PHE A 457 -22.20 -4.30 15.93
CA PHE A 457 -22.33 -2.89 16.26
C PHE A 457 -23.65 -2.33 15.73
N ASN A 458 -24.35 -1.59 16.58
CA ASN A 458 -25.60 -0.93 16.23
C ASN A 458 -25.37 0.58 16.11
N HIS A 459 -25.82 1.15 15.00
CA HIS A 459 -25.79 2.59 14.74
C HIS A 459 -27.15 3.22 15.04
N HIS A 460 -27.14 4.45 15.53
CA HIS A 460 -28.35 5.25 15.71
C HIS A 460 -28.05 6.73 15.45
N LEU A 461 -28.73 7.34 14.49
CA LEU A 461 -28.56 8.75 14.15
C LEU A 461 -29.04 9.64 15.30
N ILE A 462 -28.16 10.52 15.80
CA ILE A 462 -28.48 11.52 16.83
C ILE A 462 -28.89 12.83 16.17
N LYS A 463 -28.12 13.30 15.18
CA LYS A 463 -28.27 14.61 14.56
C LYS A 463 -27.79 14.56 13.12
N ALA A 464 -28.61 15.07 12.21
CA ALA A 464 -28.23 15.54 10.88
C ALA A 464 -29.26 16.60 10.47
N PRO A 465 -28.90 17.60 9.64
CA PRO A 465 -29.90 18.51 9.06
C PRO A 465 -30.83 17.74 8.11
N ARG A 466 -32.07 18.18 7.96
CA ARG A 466 -32.97 17.69 6.88
C ARG A 466 -32.85 18.50 5.59
N LEU A 467 -32.34 19.72 5.69
CA LEU A 467 -32.29 20.71 4.62
C LEU A 467 -30.94 21.44 4.64
N VAL A 468 -30.29 21.52 3.48
CA VAL A 468 -29.18 22.43 3.20
C VAL A 468 -29.68 23.48 2.22
N PHE A 469 -29.78 24.71 2.68
CA PHE A 469 -30.04 25.86 1.80
C PHE A 469 -28.72 26.45 1.28
N LEU A 470 -28.62 26.65 -0.03
CA LEU A 470 -27.50 27.28 -0.72
C LEU A 470 -27.89 28.73 -1.05
N GLY A 471 -27.24 29.71 -0.43
CA GLY A 471 -27.53 31.11 -0.71
C GLY A 471 -27.03 31.51 -2.10
N LEU A 472 -27.94 31.70 -3.05
CA LEU A 472 -27.62 32.25 -4.38
C LEU A 472 -27.92 33.75 -4.46
N ASP A 473 -27.18 34.47 -5.30
CA ASP A 473 -27.48 35.86 -5.64
C ASP A 473 -28.83 36.01 -6.34
N LYS A 474 -29.48 37.17 -6.19
CA LYS A 474 -30.81 37.44 -6.78
C LYS A 474 -30.83 37.32 -8.31
N SER A 475 -29.72 37.61 -8.97
CA SER A 475 -29.53 37.50 -10.42
C SER A 475 -29.13 36.10 -10.90
N HIS A 476 -28.90 35.15 -9.99
CA HIS A 476 -28.42 33.82 -10.38
C HIS A 476 -29.49 33.07 -11.20
N PRO A 477 -29.18 32.53 -12.40
CA PRO A 477 -30.19 31.95 -13.31
C PRO A 477 -31.09 30.89 -12.67
N CYS A 478 -30.54 30.05 -11.80
CA CYS A 478 -31.29 29.04 -11.06
C CYS A 478 -32.39 29.55 -10.11
N ARG A 479 -32.49 30.87 -9.87
CA ARG A 479 -33.63 31.45 -9.13
C ARG A 479 -34.86 31.69 -10.00
N THR A 480 -34.69 31.76 -11.32
CA THR A 480 -35.77 31.93 -12.29
C THR A 480 -35.98 30.70 -13.19
N SER A 481 -35.03 29.75 -13.21
CA SER A 481 -35.14 28.49 -13.95
C SER A 481 -35.07 27.25 -13.04
N LYS A 482 -35.62 26.12 -13.51
CA LYS A 482 -35.53 24.83 -12.80
C LYS A 482 -34.14 24.20 -12.98
N CYS A 483 -33.16 24.62 -12.19
CA CYS A 483 -31.87 23.95 -12.15
C CYS A 483 -31.95 22.59 -11.44
N GLN A 484 -31.19 21.62 -11.96
CA GLN A 484 -30.96 20.31 -11.32
C GLN A 484 -29.67 20.30 -10.50
N SER A 485 -28.75 21.23 -10.76
CA SER A 485 -27.48 21.38 -10.06
C SER A 485 -26.99 22.84 -10.12
N VAL A 486 -26.04 23.18 -9.26
CA VAL A 486 -25.33 24.49 -9.26
C VAL A 486 -23.81 24.26 -9.18
N ASP A 487 -22.99 25.21 -9.60
CA ASP A 487 -21.53 25.08 -9.51
C ASP A 487 -21.05 24.92 -8.06
N ALA A 488 -20.08 24.04 -7.82
CA ALA A 488 -19.46 23.86 -6.50
C ALA A 488 -18.38 24.93 -6.19
N ILE A 489 -18.59 26.15 -6.70
CA ILE A 489 -17.76 27.34 -6.52
C ILE A 489 -18.71 28.54 -6.34
N GLY A 490 -18.90 28.98 -5.09
CA GLY A 490 -19.86 30.05 -4.77
C GLY A 490 -19.86 30.41 -3.28
N PRO A 491 -20.68 31.40 -2.86
CA PRO A 491 -20.70 31.92 -1.49
C PRO A 491 -21.22 30.91 -0.44
N TYR A 492 -21.75 29.77 -0.89
CA TYR A 492 -22.13 28.64 -0.05
C TYR A 492 -21.01 27.62 0.18
N CYS A 493 -19.85 27.75 -0.48
CA CYS A 493 -18.68 26.90 -0.20
C CYS A 493 -17.99 27.31 1.10
N GLY A 494 -17.43 26.33 1.82
CA GLY A 494 -17.05 26.47 3.23
C GLY A 494 -18.22 26.25 4.20
N LYS A 495 -19.45 26.07 3.70
CA LYS A 495 -20.55 25.57 4.53
C LYS A 495 -20.35 24.09 4.80
N VAL A 496 -20.30 23.76 6.09
CA VAL A 496 -20.24 22.38 6.57
C VAL A 496 -21.54 21.98 7.27
N VAL A 497 -21.89 20.69 7.22
CA VAL A 497 -22.98 20.09 7.99
C VAL A 497 -22.48 18.97 8.89
N GLU A 498 -22.93 18.96 10.14
CA GLU A 498 -22.55 17.94 11.12
C GLU A 498 -23.55 16.76 11.10
N VAL A 499 -23.02 15.54 11.00
CA VAL A 499 -23.75 14.28 11.15
C VAL A 499 -23.22 13.56 12.40
N GLN A 500 -24.05 13.41 13.44
CA GLN A 500 -23.70 12.71 14.68
C GLN A 500 -24.40 11.36 14.77
N LEU A 501 -23.64 10.30 15.02
CA LEU A 501 -24.12 8.92 15.13
C LEU A 501 -23.69 8.32 16.46
N ARG A 502 -24.64 7.72 17.19
CA ARG A 502 -24.33 6.83 18.29
C ARG A 502 -23.91 5.48 17.72
N VAL A 503 -22.76 4.98 18.13
CA VAL A 503 -22.30 3.62 17.84
C VAL A 503 -22.32 2.85 19.15
N LYS A 504 -22.91 1.66 19.17
CA LYS A 504 -22.90 0.77 20.34
C LYS A 504 -22.37 -0.60 19.94
N ASN A 505 -21.36 -1.10 20.66
CA ASN A 505 -21.00 -2.51 20.61
C ASN A 505 -22.13 -3.32 21.28
N ALA A 506 -22.93 -4.03 20.51
CA ALA A 506 -24.11 -4.74 20.99
C ALA A 506 -23.83 -6.21 21.35
N GLY A 507 -22.71 -6.78 20.91
CA GLY A 507 -22.27 -8.13 21.25
C GLY A 507 -21.54 -8.25 22.60
N ASN A 508 -20.77 -9.33 22.77
CA ASN A 508 -20.20 -9.77 24.06
C ASN A 508 -18.65 -9.80 24.08
N ARG A 509 -18.01 -9.38 22.99
CA ARG A 509 -16.56 -9.16 22.90
C ARG A 509 -16.29 -7.67 22.68
N GLU A 510 -15.15 -7.18 23.12
CA GLU A 510 -14.65 -5.89 22.65
C GLU A 510 -14.29 -5.97 21.16
N GLY A 511 -14.24 -4.84 20.47
CA GLY A 511 -13.81 -4.81 19.07
C GLY A 511 -13.66 -3.39 18.54
N SER A 512 -12.91 -3.28 17.45
CA SER A 512 -12.83 -2.05 16.64
C SER A 512 -13.84 -2.11 15.50
N HIS A 513 -14.41 -0.96 15.15
CA HIS A 513 -15.43 -0.84 14.11
C HIS A 513 -15.23 0.41 13.26
N THR A 514 -15.24 0.23 11.95
CA THR A 514 -15.19 1.32 10.96
C THR A 514 -16.60 1.80 10.64
N VAL A 515 -16.93 3.03 11.02
CA VAL A 515 -18.18 3.68 10.63
C VAL A 515 -17.97 4.37 9.30
N PHE A 516 -18.56 3.85 8.23
CA PHE A 516 -18.61 4.51 6.93
C PHE A 516 -19.82 5.43 6.82
N LEU A 517 -19.61 6.68 6.41
CA LEU A 517 -20.66 7.59 5.94
C LEU A 517 -20.64 7.64 4.42
N PHE A 518 -21.59 6.94 3.79
CA PHE A 518 -21.81 7.01 2.36
C PHE A 518 -22.96 7.97 2.02
N MET A 519 -23.03 8.38 0.75
CA MET A 519 -24.09 9.20 0.19
C MET A 519 -24.49 8.71 -1.21
N THR A 520 -25.79 8.68 -1.49
CA THR A 520 -26.34 8.55 -2.84
C THR A 520 -26.92 9.92 -3.24
N PRO A 521 -26.37 10.58 -4.26
CA PRO A 521 -26.86 11.87 -4.73
C PRO A 521 -28.14 11.73 -5.58
N PRO A 522 -28.86 12.85 -5.84
CA PRO A 522 -29.86 12.92 -6.90
C PRO A 522 -29.29 12.44 -8.25
N ALA A 523 -30.13 11.78 -9.05
CA ALA A 523 -29.76 11.24 -10.36
C ALA A 523 -29.56 12.34 -11.43
N VAL A 524 -28.42 13.03 -11.36
CA VAL A 524 -28.00 14.10 -12.27
C VAL A 524 -26.57 13.83 -12.76
N HIS A 525 -26.21 14.28 -13.96
CA HIS A 525 -24.86 14.13 -14.53
C HIS A 525 -24.28 12.69 -14.52
N ARG A 526 -25.16 11.68 -14.65
CA ARG A 526 -24.84 10.25 -14.44
C ARG A 526 -24.04 10.04 -13.15
N SER A 527 -24.60 10.53 -12.05
CA SER A 527 -24.04 10.48 -10.70
C SER A 527 -23.77 9.05 -10.21
N PRO A 528 -22.84 8.85 -9.26
CA PRO A 528 -22.59 7.53 -8.67
C PRO A 528 -23.82 7.00 -7.92
N VAL A 529 -23.99 5.67 -7.90
CA VAL A 529 -25.04 4.99 -7.10
C VAL A 529 -24.77 5.15 -5.60
N LYS A 530 -23.50 5.25 -5.21
CA LYS A 530 -23.04 5.41 -3.83
C LYS A 530 -21.64 6.05 -3.81
N HIS A 531 -21.36 6.92 -2.86
CA HIS A 531 -20.07 7.59 -2.70
C HIS A 531 -19.69 7.64 -1.22
N LEU A 532 -18.48 7.21 -0.87
CA LEU A 532 -17.94 7.38 0.49
C LEU A 532 -17.58 8.85 0.72
N LEU A 533 -18.16 9.47 1.75
CA LEU A 533 -17.83 10.84 2.16
C LEU A 533 -16.72 10.87 3.20
N ALA A 534 -16.87 10.03 4.23
CA ALA A 534 -15.95 9.95 5.36
C ALA A 534 -16.05 8.58 6.04
N PHE A 535 -15.01 8.23 6.80
CA PHE A 535 -15.02 7.08 7.70
C PHE A 535 -14.36 7.45 9.03
N GLU A 536 -14.71 6.73 10.09
CA GLU A 536 -14.11 6.88 11.42
C GLU A 536 -13.98 5.49 12.05
N LYS A 537 -12.81 5.16 12.61
CA LYS A 537 -12.59 3.87 13.30
C LYS A 537 -12.65 4.06 14.81
N VAL A 538 -13.55 3.35 15.48
CA VAL A 538 -13.74 3.40 16.93
C VAL A 538 -13.45 2.05 17.57
N ARG A 539 -12.74 2.01 18.71
CA ARG A 539 -12.63 0.82 19.57
C ARG A 539 -13.67 0.92 20.68
N LEU A 540 -14.41 -0.16 20.93
CA LEU A 540 -15.46 -0.22 21.96
C LEU A 540 -15.40 -1.55 22.73
N GLY A 541 -15.36 -1.44 24.05
CA GLY A 541 -15.59 -2.52 24.99
C GLY A 541 -16.99 -3.11 24.92
N LYS A 542 -17.22 -4.16 25.71
CA LYS A 542 -18.50 -4.90 25.74
C LYS A 542 -19.65 -3.97 26.16
N LYS A 543 -20.72 -3.91 25.37
CA LYS A 543 -21.90 -3.04 25.58
C LYS A 543 -21.62 -1.52 25.57
N GLU A 544 -20.38 -1.11 25.33
CA GLU A 544 -19.97 0.30 25.30
C GLU A 544 -20.61 1.03 24.11
N LYS A 545 -20.76 2.36 24.26
CA LYS A 545 -21.29 3.26 23.24
C LYS A 545 -20.47 4.54 23.16
N THR A 546 -20.23 5.01 21.94
CA THR A 546 -19.61 6.32 21.68
C THR A 546 -20.46 7.14 20.71
N VAL A 547 -20.07 8.39 20.46
CA VAL A 547 -20.65 9.27 19.45
C VAL A 547 -19.59 9.62 18.42
N VAL A 548 -19.80 9.15 17.19
CA VAL A 548 -19.02 9.54 16.02
C VAL A 548 -19.61 10.81 15.41
N ARG A 549 -18.75 11.71 14.94
CA ARG A 549 -19.12 13.00 14.35
C ARG A 549 -18.45 13.14 12.99
N PHE A 550 -19.25 13.26 11.94
CA PHE A 550 -18.77 13.61 10.61
C PHE A 550 -19.06 15.08 10.31
N THR A 551 -18.09 15.74 9.69
CA THR A 551 -18.23 17.06 9.09
C THR A 551 -18.28 16.86 7.59
N VAL A 552 -19.39 17.21 6.96
CA VAL A 552 -19.61 17.08 5.51
C VAL A 552 -19.57 18.48 4.90
N ASP A 553 -18.60 18.73 4.02
CA ASP A 553 -18.51 19.99 3.28
C ASP A 553 -19.45 19.96 2.06
N VAL A 554 -20.26 21.00 1.93
CA VAL A 554 -21.35 21.07 0.95
C VAL A 554 -20.85 21.19 -0.50
N CYS A 555 -19.67 21.78 -0.74
CA CYS A 555 -19.09 21.89 -2.09
C CYS A 555 -18.13 20.73 -2.42
N LYS A 556 -17.40 20.21 -1.44
CA LYS A 556 -16.44 19.12 -1.65
C LYS A 556 -17.12 17.75 -1.69
N ASP A 557 -17.97 17.45 -0.70
CA ASP A 557 -18.44 16.09 -0.41
C ASP A 557 -19.83 15.81 -1.00
N LEU A 558 -20.69 16.82 -1.14
CA LEU A 558 -22.00 16.71 -1.81
C LEU A 558 -21.95 17.04 -3.32
N SER A 559 -20.77 17.27 -3.90
CA SER A 559 -20.62 17.51 -5.33
C SER A 559 -20.47 16.24 -6.17
N VAL A 560 -21.03 16.30 -7.37
CA VAL A 560 -20.77 15.39 -8.49
C VAL A 560 -19.95 16.12 -9.56
N VAL A 561 -19.44 15.40 -10.56
CA VAL A 561 -18.71 16.01 -11.68
C VAL A 561 -19.59 15.92 -12.94
N ASP A 562 -19.80 17.06 -13.59
CA ASP A 562 -20.61 17.16 -14.82
C ASP A 562 -19.88 16.63 -16.07
N GLU A 563 -20.57 16.69 -17.20
CA GLU A 563 -20.09 16.27 -18.51
C GLU A 563 -18.88 17.08 -19.02
N THR A 564 -18.63 18.26 -18.44
CA THR A 564 -17.52 19.17 -18.79
C THR A 564 -16.35 19.09 -17.80
N GLY A 565 -16.41 18.21 -16.80
CA GLY A 565 -15.40 18.08 -15.75
C GLY A 565 -15.55 19.08 -14.60
N LYS A 566 -16.62 19.89 -14.55
CA LYS A 566 -16.87 20.83 -13.46
C LYS A 566 -17.56 20.15 -12.28
N ARG A 567 -17.18 20.52 -11.06
CA ARG A 567 -17.89 20.09 -9.86
C ARG A 567 -19.21 20.84 -9.72
N LYS A 568 -20.30 20.10 -9.56
CA LYS A 568 -21.66 20.61 -9.37
C LYS A 568 -22.27 20.04 -8.10
N ILE A 569 -22.98 20.84 -7.32
CA ILE A 569 -23.83 20.36 -6.23
C ILE A 569 -25.18 20.00 -6.83
N ALA A 570 -25.59 18.74 -6.70
CA ALA A 570 -26.90 18.28 -7.12
C ALA A 570 -28.00 18.85 -6.19
N LEU A 571 -29.08 19.38 -6.78
CA LEU A 571 -30.24 19.85 -6.02
C LEU A 571 -31.26 18.71 -5.85
N GLY A 572 -32.00 18.71 -4.75
CA GLY A 572 -32.95 17.65 -4.42
C GLY A 572 -32.49 16.75 -3.27
N GLU A 573 -32.92 15.49 -3.26
CA GLU A 573 -32.68 14.54 -2.16
C GLU A 573 -31.36 13.78 -2.31
N HIS A 574 -30.48 13.94 -1.32
CA HIS A 574 -29.29 13.10 -1.11
C HIS A 574 -29.61 12.11 0.02
N VAL A 575 -29.31 10.84 -0.16
CA VAL A 575 -29.51 9.80 0.87
C VAL A 575 -28.17 9.46 1.52
N LEU A 576 -28.02 9.77 2.80
CA LEU A 576 -26.88 9.33 3.60
C LEU A 576 -27.10 7.90 4.09
N HIS A 577 -26.05 7.06 4.07
CA HIS A 577 -26.10 5.66 4.51
C HIS A 577 -25.00 5.37 5.53
N VAL A 578 -25.36 4.67 6.61
CA VAL A 578 -24.44 4.17 7.64
C VAL A 578 -24.89 2.76 8.06
N GLY A 579 -24.19 1.73 7.55
CA GLY A 579 -24.68 0.36 7.63
C GLY A 579 -26.10 0.26 7.01
N ASN A 580 -27.06 -0.20 7.81
CA ASN A 580 -28.47 -0.29 7.42
C ASN A 580 -29.27 1.02 7.61
N LEU A 581 -28.71 2.04 8.27
CA LEU A 581 -29.39 3.34 8.40
C LEU A 581 -29.37 4.08 7.07
N LYS A 582 -30.53 4.60 6.66
CA LYS A 582 -30.69 5.55 5.55
C LYS A 582 -31.31 6.84 6.08
N TYR A 583 -30.84 7.99 5.61
CA TYR A 583 -31.33 9.29 6.05
C TYR A 583 -31.29 10.32 4.92
N SER A 584 -32.43 10.96 4.65
CA SER A 584 -32.58 11.95 3.58
C SER A 584 -32.15 13.36 3.98
N LEU A 585 -31.27 13.94 3.18
CA LEU A 585 -30.79 15.31 3.24
C LEU A 585 -31.20 16.05 1.95
N ASN A 586 -32.06 17.05 2.04
CA ASN A 586 -32.50 17.80 0.87
C ASN A 586 -31.63 19.05 0.64
N VAL A 587 -31.18 19.30 -0.59
CA VAL A 587 -30.38 20.49 -0.96
C VAL A 587 -31.23 21.41 -1.85
N ARG A 588 -31.34 22.69 -1.48
CA ARG A 588 -32.17 23.73 -2.14
C ARG A 588 -31.45 25.08 -2.23
N ILE A 589 -32.00 26.03 -3.00
CA ILE A 589 -31.43 27.35 -3.39
C ILE A 589 -32.39 28.53 -3.14
#